data_AF-A0A7S1X8Z7-F1
#
_entry.id   AF-A0A7S1X8Z7-F1
#
_cell.length_a   1.000
_cell.length_b   1.000
_cell.length_c   1.000
_cell.angle_alpha   90.00
_cell.angle_beta   90.00
_cell.angle_gamma   90.00
#
_symmetry.space_group_name_H-M   'P 1'
#
loop_
_entity.id
_entity.type
_entity.pdbx_description
1 polymer ?
#
loop_
_entity_poly.entity_id
_entity_poly.type
_entity_poly.pdbx_seq_one_letter_code
_entity_poly.pdbx_strand_id
1 'polypeptide(L)'
;INLDPAVLKLPYGANIDIRDTVNYKNVMSEYKLGPNGGILTSLNLFATRFDQVMALCEKPRDPPPRFIVVDTPGQIEIFTWSASGTIISEAFAHSFPTVIAFVIDTPLCTNPQ
;
A
#
# COMPACT_ATOMS: atom_id res chain seq x y z
N ILE A 1 4.81 -1.98 -6.21
CA ILE A 1 3.60 -1.14 -6.03
C ILE A 1 3.77 -0.46 -4.68
N ASN A 2 3.72 0.87 -4.63
CA ASN A 2 3.77 1.61 -3.38
C ASN A 2 2.36 1.98 -2.93
N LEU A 3 1.96 1.55 -1.73
CA LEU A 3 0.70 1.90 -1.10
C LEU A 3 0.87 2.89 0.07
N ASP A 4 2.10 3.32 0.38
CA ASP A 4 2.34 4.33 1.42
C ASP A 4 2.21 5.76 0.84
N PRO A 5 1.20 6.54 1.24
CA PRO A 5 1.03 7.92 0.79
C PRO A 5 1.92 8.92 1.53
N ALA A 6 2.46 8.56 2.70
CA ALA A 6 3.25 9.45 3.56
C ALA A 6 4.76 9.40 3.27
N VAL A 7 5.22 8.45 2.45
CA VAL A 7 6.63 8.32 2.07
C VAL A 7 7.11 9.50 1.22
N LEU A 8 8.23 10.12 1.61
CA LEU A 8 8.79 11.27 0.91
C LEU A 8 9.58 10.86 -0.34
N LYS A 9 10.47 9.88 -0.20
CA LYS A 9 11.33 9.40 -1.28
C LYS A 9 11.39 7.88 -1.26
N LEU A 10 11.08 7.28 -2.40
CA LEU A 10 11.21 5.83 -2.58
C LEU A 10 12.67 5.48 -2.94
N PRO A 11 13.26 4.46 -2.31
CA PRO A 11 14.58 3.96 -2.68
C PRO A 11 14.55 3.07 -3.94
N TYR A 12 13.38 2.85 -4.53
CA TYR A 12 13.15 2.00 -5.70
C TYR A 12 12.20 2.69 -6.69
N GLY A 13 12.18 2.22 -7.94
CA GLY A 13 11.22 2.68 -8.94
C GLY A 13 9.88 1.95 -8.80
N ALA A 14 8.84 2.64 -8.31
CA ALA A 14 7.50 2.07 -8.25
C ALA A 14 6.80 2.14 -9.61
N ASN A 15 6.27 1.00 -10.10
CA ASN A 15 5.45 0.99 -11.32
C ASN A 15 4.04 1.58 -11.11
N ILE A 16 3.54 1.48 -9.88
CA ILE A 16 2.26 2.02 -9.44
C ILE A 16 2.53 2.62 -8.07
N ASP A 17 2.22 3.91 -7.92
CA ASP A 17 2.42 4.68 -6.70
C ASP A 17 1.10 5.35 -6.30
N ILE A 18 0.63 5.10 -5.08
CA ILE A 18 -0.56 5.73 -4.53
C ILE A 18 -0.49 7.27 -4.57
N ARG A 19 0.72 7.83 -4.49
CA ARG A 19 0.97 9.29 -4.48
C ARG A 19 0.63 9.96 -5.82
N ASP A 20 0.62 9.20 -6.91
CA ASP A 20 0.22 9.71 -8.24
C ASP A 20 -1.30 9.89 -8.34
N THR A 21 -2.06 9.17 -7.51
CA THR A 21 -3.52 9.21 -7.51
C THR A 21 -4.07 10.07 -6.38
N VAL A 22 -3.43 10.05 -5.21
CA VAL A 22 -3.90 10.73 -4.00
C VAL A 22 -2.78 11.57 -3.41
N ASN A 23 -3.01 12.88 -3.28
CA ASN A 23 -2.08 13.78 -2.62
C ASN A 23 -2.35 13.80 -1.10
N TYR A 24 -1.50 13.09 -0.36
CA TYR A 24 -1.57 12.97 1.10
C TYR A 24 -1.70 14.32 1.84
N LYS A 25 -0.93 15.34 1.44
CA LYS A 25 -0.96 16.66 2.10
C LYS A 25 -2.29 17.37 1.88
N ASN A 26 -2.85 17.26 0.68
CA ASN A 26 -4.15 17.84 0.36
C ASN A 26 -5.26 17.13 1.15
N VAL A 27 -5.23 15.79 1.20
CA VAL A 27 -6.20 14.99 1.98
C VAL A 27 -6.17 15.39 3.46
N MET A 28 -4.98 15.55 4.05
CA MET A 28 -4.88 16.00 5.44
C MET A 28 -5.49 17.39 5.66
N SER A 29 -5.23 18.34 4.75
CA SER A 29 -5.72 19.71 4.86
C SER A 29 -7.23 19.81 4.63
N GLU A 30 -7.76 19.12 3.63
CA GLU A 30 -9.16 19.18 3.23
C GLU A 30 -10.07 18.53 4.26
N TYR A 31 -9.69 17.35 4.75
CA TYR A 31 -10.46 16.60 5.75
C TYR A 31 -10.07 16.92 7.20
N LYS A 32 -9.11 17.84 7.42
CA LYS A 32 -8.57 18.23 8.73
C LYS A 32 -8.12 17.03 9.58
N LEU A 33 -7.36 16.14 8.95
CA LEU A 33 -6.93 14.87 9.54
C LEU A 33 -5.51 14.96 10.09
N GLY A 34 -5.26 14.23 11.19
CA GLY A 34 -3.90 13.93 11.64
C GLY A 34 -3.19 12.94 10.70
N PRO A 35 -1.89 12.65 10.93
CA PRO A 35 -1.09 11.83 10.03
C PRO A 35 -1.70 10.46 9.72
N ASN A 36 -2.07 9.70 10.75
CA ASN A 36 -2.67 8.36 10.58
C ASN A 36 -4.03 8.42 9.86
N GLY A 37 -4.85 9.44 10.15
CA GLY A 37 -6.11 9.66 9.47
C GLY A 37 -5.89 9.96 7.98
N GLY A 38 -4.90 10.78 7.65
CA GLY A 38 -4.52 11.07 6.27
C GLY A 38 -4.08 9.81 5.50
N ILE A 39 -3.32 8.91 6.13
CA ILE A 39 -2.91 7.64 5.51
C ILE A 39 -4.13 6.76 5.24
N LEU A 40 -4.98 6.55 6.25
CA LEU A 40 -6.18 5.72 6.14
C LEU A 40 -7.14 6.24 5.06
N THR A 41 -7.41 7.54 5.06
CA THR A 41 -8.29 8.16 4.05
C THR A 41 -7.68 8.05 2.66
N SER A 42 -6.37 8.22 2.52
CA SER A 42 -5.70 8.05 1.22
C SER A 42 -5.79 6.60 0.73
N LEU A 43 -5.62 5.63 1.63
CA LEU A 43 -5.77 4.21 1.32
C LEU A 43 -7.21 3.87 0.91
N ASN A 44 -8.21 4.44 1.61
CA ASN A 44 -9.62 4.27 1.25
C ASN A 44 -9.94 4.84 -0.14
N LEU A 45 -9.43 6.03 -0.47
CA LEU A 45 -9.60 6.63 -1.79
C LEU A 45 -8.93 5.77 -2.86
N PHE A 46 -7.74 5.24 -2.59
CA PHE A 46 -7.04 4.36 -3.51
C PHE A 46 -7.78 3.03 -3.72
N ALA A 47 -8.37 2.45 -2.67
CA ALA A 47 -9.14 1.22 -2.74
C ALA A 47 -10.32 1.33 -3.73
N THR A 48 -10.93 2.51 -3.89
CA THR A 48 -12.02 2.72 -4.87
C THR A 48 -11.60 2.56 -6.33
N ARG A 49 -10.29 2.66 -6.63
CA ARG A 49 -9.72 2.51 -7.97
C ARG A 49 -8.86 1.26 -8.10
N PHE A 50 -8.92 0.38 -7.10
CA PHE A 50 -8.02 -0.76 -7.01
C PHE A 50 -8.24 -1.78 -8.15
N ASP A 51 -9.46 -1.88 -8.68
CA ASP A 51 -9.74 -2.69 -9.86
C ASP A 51 -8.87 -2.30 -11.08
N GLN A 52 -8.56 -1.01 -11.24
CA GLN A 52 -7.67 -0.54 -12.31
C GLN A 52 -6.23 -1.00 -12.08
N VAL A 53 -5.79 -1.04 -10.82
CA VAL A 53 -4.46 -1.53 -10.43
C VAL A 53 -4.35 -3.02 -10.72
N MET A 54 -5.39 -3.80 -10.40
CA MET A 54 -5.46 -5.23 -10.69
C MET A 54 -5.40 -5.48 -12.21
N ALA A 55 -6.18 -4.75 -13.01
CA ALA A 55 -6.13 -4.85 -14.46
C ALA A 55 -4.73 -4.54 -15.04
N LEU A 56 -4.00 -3.58 -14.45
CA LEU A 56 -2.62 -3.28 -14.84
C LEU A 56 -1.65 -4.42 -14.49
N CYS A 57 -1.90 -5.14 -13.40
CA CYS A 57 -1.11 -6.28 -12.97
C CYS A 57 -1.37 -7.52 -13.85
N GLU A 58 -2.62 -7.74 -14.26
CA GLU A 58 -3.03 -8.86 -15.12
C GLU A 58 -2.68 -8.65 -16.59
N LYS A 59 -2.50 -7.39 -17.02
CA LYS A 59 -2.16 -7.07 -18.40
C LYS A 59 -0.92 -7.86 -18.86
N PRO A 60 -1.01 -8.65 -19.94
CA PRO A 60 0.13 -9.42 -20.44
C PRO A 60 1.27 -8.48 -20.86
N ARG A 61 2.50 -8.83 -20.45
CA ARG A 61 3.73 -8.09 -20.74
C ARG A 61 4.76 -9.05 -21.33
N ASP A 62 5.66 -8.52 -22.16
CA ASP A 62 6.79 -9.24 -22.72
C ASP A 62 8.10 -8.54 -22.32
N PRO A 63 8.93 -9.13 -21.42
CA PRO A 63 8.69 -10.37 -20.70
C PRO A 63 7.64 -10.23 -19.58
N PRO A 64 6.98 -11.32 -19.16
CA PRO A 64 6.03 -11.28 -18.05
C PRO A 64 6.74 -10.98 -16.72
N PRO A 65 6.13 -10.16 -15.83
CA PRO A 65 6.69 -9.92 -14.52
C PRO A 65 6.67 -11.20 -13.69
N ARG A 66 7.81 -11.59 -13.12
CA ARG A 66 7.91 -12.79 -12.29
C ARG A 66 7.30 -12.60 -10.89
N PHE A 67 7.40 -11.39 -10.35
CA PHE A 67 6.94 -11.05 -9.01
C PHE A 67 6.29 -9.67 -9.01
N ILE A 68 5.26 -9.52 -8.17
CA ILE A 68 4.67 -8.23 -7.83
C ILE A 68 5.00 -8.01 -6.35
N VAL A 69 5.77 -6.97 -6.07
CA VAL A 69 6.10 -6.57 -4.70
C VAL A 69 5.22 -5.38 -4.33
N VAL A 70 4.50 -5.48 -3.23
CA VAL A 70 3.61 -4.45 -2.70
C VAL A 70 4.20 -3.93 -1.40
N ASP A 71 4.49 -2.64 -1.36
CA ASP A 71 4.96 -1.93 -0.17
C ASP A 71 3.75 -1.28 0.51
N THR A 72 3.54 -1.58 1.78
CA THR A 72 2.37 -1.16 2.56
C THR A 72 2.68 0.07 3.40
N PRO A 73 1.67 0.82 3.88
CA PRO A 73 1.90 1.92 4.82
C PRO A 73 2.74 1.48 6.04
N GLY A 74 3.65 2.35 6.50
CA GLY A 74 4.52 2.04 7.63
C GLY A 74 3.80 1.78 8.96
N GLN A 75 2.57 2.25 9.12
CA GLN A 75 1.72 1.93 10.26
C GLN A 75 0.91 0.67 9.96
N ILE A 76 1.30 -0.45 10.58
CA ILE A 76 0.75 -1.76 10.26
C ILE A 76 -0.75 -1.86 10.51
N GLU A 77 -1.26 -1.23 11.56
CA GLU A 77 -2.67 -1.26 11.95
C GLU A 77 -3.56 -0.61 10.87
N ILE A 78 -3.04 0.40 10.17
CA ILE A 78 -3.77 1.05 9.09
C ILE A 78 -3.98 0.09 7.92
N PHE A 79 -3.05 -0.84 7.68
CA PHE A 79 -3.21 -1.83 6.62
C PHE A 79 -3.97 -3.08 7.10
N THR A 80 -3.66 -3.59 8.29
CA THR A 80 -4.20 -4.88 8.76
C THR A 80 -5.62 -4.79 9.30
N TRP A 81 -6.04 -3.64 9.86
CA TRP A 81 -7.36 -3.48 10.47
C TRP A 81 -8.29 -2.57 9.67
N SER A 82 -7.84 -2.01 8.55
CA SER A 82 -8.71 -1.22 7.69
C SER A 82 -9.46 -2.08 6.68
N ALA A 83 -10.69 -1.67 6.37
CA ALA A 83 -11.46 -2.29 5.30
C ALA A 83 -10.74 -2.18 3.94
N SER A 84 -10.05 -1.06 3.68
CA SER A 84 -9.30 -0.86 2.43
C SER A 84 -8.09 -1.80 2.33
N GLY A 85 -7.36 -2.03 3.42
CA GLY A 85 -6.27 -2.99 3.45
C GLY A 85 -6.73 -4.43 3.27
N THR A 86 -7.86 -4.81 3.86
CA THR A 86 -8.49 -6.12 3.62
C THR A 86 -8.88 -6.29 2.15
N ILE A 87 -9.59 -5.32 1.57
CA ILE A 87 -10.01 -5.36 0.16
C ILE A 87 -8.81 -5.53 -0.77
N ILE A 88 -7.74 -4.74 -0.55
CA ILE A 88 -6.51 -4.80 -1.35
C ILE A 88 -5.84 -6.19 -1.24
N SER A 89 -5.73 -6.69 -0.01
CA SER A 89 -5.08 -7.97 0.26
C SER A 89 -5.85 -9.15 -0.33
N GLU A 90 -7.18 -9.16 -0.17
CA GLU A 90 -8.06 -10.18 -0.74
C GLU A 90 -8.07 -10.14 -2.27
N ALA A 91 -8.09 -8.95 -2.87
CA ALA A 91 -8.03 -8.80 -4.32
C ALA A 91 -6.73 -9.39 -4.90
N PHE A 92 -5.58 -9.13 -4.29
CA PHE A 92 -4.33 -9.78 -4.69
C PHE A 92 -4.36 -11.29 -4.48
N ALA A 93 -4.84 -11.75 -3.33
CA ALA A 93 -4.92 -13.18 -3.02
C ALA A 93 -5.87 -13.95 -3.96
N HIS A 94 -6.89 -13.29 -4.50
CA HIS A 94 -7.83 -13.88 -5.44
C HIS A 94 -7.24 -14.02 -6.85
N SER A 95 -6.53 -12.99 -7.36
CA SER A 95 -5.96 -13.01 -8.72
C SER A 95 -4.59 -13.67 -8.81
N PHE A 96 -3.78 -13.64 -7.74
CA PHE A 96 -2.39 -14.08 -7.76
C PHE A 96 -2.02 -14.92 -6.54
N PRO A 97 -1.10 -15.90 -6.68
CA PRO A 97 -0.46 -16.55 -5.53
C PRO A 97 0.25 -15.50 -4.66
N THR A 98 -0.33 -15.18 -3.52
CA THR A 98 0.08 -14.06 -2.66
C THR A 98 0.69 -14.58 -1.36
N VAL A 99 1.82 -14.00 -0.96
CA VAL A 99 2.51 -14.30 0.29
C VAL A 99 2.68 -13.01 1.09
N ILE A 100 2.39 -13.06 2.39
CA ILE A 100 2.61 -11.94 3.30
C ILE A 100 4.00 -12.07 3.90
N ALA A 101 4.86 -11.07 3.63
CA ALA A 101 6.17 -10.95 4.26
C ALA A 101 6.06 -10.05 5.50
N PHE A 102 5.93 -10.65 6.69
CA PHE A 102 5.89 -9.91 7.95
C PHE A 102 7.32 -9.63 8.44
N VAL A 103 7.74 -8.37 8.36
CA VAL A 103 9.10 -7.95 8.74
C VAL A 103 9.14 -7.64 10.23
N ILE A 104 10.12 -8.23 10.92
CA ILE A 104 10.31 -8.06 12.36
C ILE A 104 11.68 -7.41 12.61
N ASP A 105 11.69 -6.31 13.36
CA ASP A 105 12.92 -5.71 13.88
C ASP A 105 13.49 -6.60 14.98
N THR A 106 14.49 -7.41 14.62
CA THR A 106 15.08 -8.40 15.52
C THR A 106 15.76 -7.76 16.75
N PRO A 107 16.56 -6.68 16.61
CA PRO A 107 17.09 -5.95 17.77
C PRO A 107 16.03 -5.54 18.80
N LEU A 108 14.92 -4.93 18.36
CA LEU A 108 13.84 -4.51 19.26
C LEU A 108 13.16 -5.70 19.97
N CYS A 109 13.03 -6.83 19.29
CA CYS A 109 12.48 -8.05 19.91
C CYS A 109 13.42 -8.65 20.96
N THR A 110 14.73 -8.52 20.79
CA THR A 110 15.72 -9.08 21.72
C THR A 110 15.93 -8.22 22.97
N ASN A 111 15.69 -6.90 22.88
CA ASN A 111 15.81 -5.99 24.02
C ASN A 111 14.67 -4.95 23.97
N PRO A 112 13.45 -5.34 24.41
CA PRO A 112 12.32 -4.43 24.43
C PRO A 112 12.59 -3.30 25.45
N GLN A 113 12.41 -2.04 25.02
CA GLN A 113 12.54 -0.86 25.88
C GLN A 113 11.43 -0.78 26.93
#